data_AF-A0A534L412-F1
#
_entry.id   AF-A0A534L412-F1
#
_cell.length_a   1.000
_cell.length_b   1.000
_cell.length_c   1.000
_cell.angle_alpha   90.00
_cell.angle_beta   90.00
_cell.angle_gamma   90.00
#
_symmetry.space_group_name_H-M   'P 1'
#
loop_
_entity.id
_entity.type
_entity.pdbx_description
1 polymer ?
#
loop_
_entity_poly.entity_id
_entity_poly.type
_entity_poly.pdbx_seq_one_letter_code
_entity_poly.pdbx_strand_id
1 'polypeptide(L)'
;MTGRAQHGLVMIRSSHEDLSDPTSHLLMPTAEQGAFPPFDRFAETVATRRIQVGLHPHLAEEVVAYVLDGYVHHEDGRGTHTVLSPGSVLVVTAHDEIRHELTMQPSQEGRSARWLSIVLRLPWHTEAAPTTIQIKDAGDATESLDGTVRRPVIGPLARAVTFLQLECTDIEFTHEADVSIPIDRKRRGIAYVLRGSGMIEKKSVEMGHGALFENVSKVALYGSPGLRVFLATVPVVEGREDTDPDATRGDRGV
;
A
#
# COMPACT_ATOMS: atom_id res chain seq x y z
N MET A 1 -6.95 -18.58 28.66
CA MET A 1 -7.54 -19.01 27.37
C MET A 1 -8.17 -17.80 26.69
N THR A 2 -7.36 -16.99 26.03
CA THR A 2 -7.78 -15.87 25.20
C THR A 2 -7.89 -16.37 23.76
N GLY A 3 -9.08 -16.25 23.17
CA GLY A 3 -9.38 -16.80 21.85
C GLY A 3 -8.49 -16.19 20.78
N ARG A 4 -7.81 -17.06 20.01
CA ARG A 4 -7.18 -16.67 18.74
C ARG A 4 -8.28 -16.10 17.84
N ALA A 5 -8.22 -14.81 17.52
CA ALA A 5 -9.05 -14.24 16.49
C ALA A 5 -8.78 -15.00 15.17
N GLN A 6 -9.85 -15.45 14.51
CA GLN A 6 -9.76 -15.97 13.14
C GLN A 6 -9.30 -14.82 12.25
N HIS A 7 -8.02 -14.77 11.89
CA HIS A 7 -7.51 -13.73 11.01
C HIS A 7 -8.06 -13.98 9.60
N GLY A 8 -8.96 -13.09 9.17
CA GLY A 8 -9.70 -13.12 7.91
C GLY A 8 -9.66 -11.73 7.26
N LEU A 9 -10.81 -11.16 6.91
CA LEU A 9 -10.91 -9.83 6.29
C LEU A 9 -11.51 -8.79 7.24
N VAL A 10 -10.79 -7.69 7.44
CA VAL A 10 -11.17 -6.53 8.25
C VAL A 10 -11.48 -5.36 7.32
N MET A 11 -12.67 -4.76 7.44
CA MET A 11 -13.01 -3.57 6.67
C MET A 11 -12.54 -2.31 7.37
N ILE A 12 -11.94 -1.40 6.61
CA ILE A 12 -11.65 -0.03 7.05
C ILE A 12 -12.62 0.89 6.32
N ARG A 13 -13.58 1.44 7.06
CA ARG A 13 -14.72 2.21 6.53
C ARG A 13 -14.49 3.71 6.43
N SER A 14 -13.30 4.18 6.77
CA SER A 14 -12.94 5.57 6.54
C SER A 14 -11.43 5.68 6.64
N SER A 15 -10.79 6.16 5.58
CA SER A 15 -9.46 6.73 5.71
C SER A 15 -9.54 8.02 6.51
N HIS A 16 -8.65 8.24 7.46
CA HIS A 16 -8.62 9.48 8.25
C HIS A 16 -7.48 10.40 7.80
N GLU A 17 -7.60 11.69 8.03
CA GLU A 17 -6.52 12.64 7.74
C GLU A 17 -5.25 12.28 8.52
N ASP A 18 -4.09 12.50 7.91
CA ASP A 18 -2.81 12.48 8.61
C ASP A 18 -2.60 13.84 9.30
N LEU A 19 -2.41 13.81 10.62
CA LEU A 19 -2.18 15.00 11.42
C LEU A 19 -0.88 15.73 11.05
N SER A 20 0.10 15.01 10.48
CA SER A 20 1.37 15.56 10.02
C SER A 20 1.32 16.07 8.57
N ASP A 21 0.34 15.61 7.78
CA ASP A 21 0.11 16.04 6.40
C ASP A 21 -1.40 16.02 6.09
N PRO A 22 -2.10 17.16 6.18
CA PRO A 22 -3.54 17.22 5.97
C PRO A 22 -3.96 16.94 4.51
N THR A 23 -3.03 16.80 3.57
CA THR A 23 -3.33 16.37 2.19
C THR A 23 -3.37 14.85 2.05
N SER A 24 -2.94 14.12 3.07
CA SER A 24 -2.89 12.67 3.10
C SER A 24 -4.03 12.08 3.92
N HIS A 25 -4.68 11.07 3.36
CA HIS A 25 -5.70 10.24 3.99
C HIS A 25 -5.14 8.83 4.23
N LEU A 26 -5.04 8.45 5.49
CA LEU A 26 -4.52 7.17 5.97
C LEU A 26 -5.62 6.11 5.96
N LEU A 27 -5.39 5.03 5.20
CA LEU A 27 -6.14 3.79 5.37
C LEU A 27 -5.63 3.02 6.59
N MET A 28 -4.31 3.06 6.82
CA MET A 28 -3.67 2.49 8.01
C MET A 28 -2.37 3.25 8.32
N PRO A 29 -1.93 3.27 9.59
CA PRO A 29 -2.50 2.56 10.75
C PRO A 29 -3.83 3.15 11.24
N THR A 30 -4.69 2.33 11.84
CA THR A 30 -5.87 2.80 12.59
C THR A 30 -5.85 2.22 14.01
N ALA A 31 -6.38 2.97 14.97
CA ALA A 31 -6.42 2.54 16.38
C ALA A 31 -7.23 1.25 16.57
N GLU A 32 -8.28 1.05 15.77
CA GLU A 32 -9.20 -0.09 15.87
C GLU A 32 -8.59 -1.41 15.37
N GLN A 33 -7.72 -1.33 14.38
CA GLN A 33 -7.15 -2.49 13.70
C GLN A 33 -5.87 -3.03 14.38
N GLY A 34 -5.07 -2.13 14.96
CA GLY A 34 -3.74 -2.47 15.46
C GLY A 34 -2.72 -2.70 14.33
N ALA A 35 -1.55 -3.24 14.69
CA ALA A 35 -0.44 -3.45 13.76
C ALA A 35 -0.77 -4.53 12.70
N PHE A 36 -0.30 -4.33 11.46
CA PHE A 36 -0.53 -5.26 10.34
C PHE A 36 0.76 -5.52 9.53
N PRO A 37 1.84 -5.99 10.19
CA PRO A 37 3.15 -6.11 9.56
C PRO A 37 3.15 -7.10 8.39
N PRO A 38 3.95 -6.86 7.33
CA PRO A 38 4.94 -5.80 7.25
C PRO A 38 4.40 -4.44 6.83
N PHE A 39 3.10 -4.32 6.48
CA PHE A 39 2.52 -3.00 6.21
C PHE A 39 2.54 -2.15 7.48
N ASP A 40 3.20 -0.99 7.37
CA ASP A 40 3.26 0.00 8.44
C ASP A 40 2.30 1.15 8.16
N ARG A 41 2.21 1.54 6.89
CA ARG A 41 1.40 2.67 6.43
C ARG A 41 0.83 2.41 5.03
N PHE A 42 -0.42 2.83 4.84
CA PHE A 42 -1.02 3.00 3.52
C PHE A 42 -1.79 4.32 3.52
N ALA A 43 -1.41 5.22 2.63
CA ALA A 43 -2.01 6.54 2.50
C ALA A 43 -2.33 6.88 1.05
N GLU A 44 -3.37 7.66 0.84
CA GLU A 44 -3.63 8.37 -0.39
C GLU A 44 -3.43 9.87 -0.14
N THR A 45 -2.63 10.53 -0.98
CA THR A 45 -2.43 11.98 -0.91
C THR A 45 -3.13 12.66 -2.08
N VAL A 46 -3.89 13.71 -1.79
CA VAL A 46 -4.53 14.61 -2.77
C VAL A 46 -4.07 16.04 -2.50
N ALA A 47 -3.06 16.48 -3.26
CA ALA A 47 -2.49 17.82 -3.12
C ALA A 47 -3.09 18.79 -4.15
N THR A 48 -3.61 19.93 -3.68
CA THR A 48 -4.09 21.04 -4.53
C THR A 48 -3.16 22.25 -4.53
N ARG A 49 -2.12 22.20 -3.69
CA ARG A 49 -1.04 23.17 -3.60
C ARG A 49 0.24 22.45 -3.20
N ARG A 50 1.38 23.08 -3.45
CA ARG A 50 2.67 22.53 -3.04
C ARG A 50 2.87 22.76 -1.54
N ILE A 51 3.05 21.67 -0.79
CA ILE A 51 3.46 21.71 0.61
C ILE A 51 4.85 21.07 0.66
N GLN A 52 5.82 21.79 1.21
CA GLN A 52 7.17 21.26 1.44
C GLN A 52 7.35 21.04 2.94
N VAL A 53 7.51 19.79 3.33
CA VAL A 53 7.91 19.37 4.69
C VAL A 53 9.43 19.21 4.76
N GLY A 54 10.09 19.06 3.61
CA GLY A 54 11.53 18.82 3.47
C GLY A 54 11.88 17.34 3.37
N LEU A 55 13.16 17.08 3.07
CA LEU A 55 13.73 15.73 3.01
C LEU A 55 13.58 15.02 4.36
N HIS A 56 12.76 13.97 4.40
CA HIS A 56 12.53 13.16 5.60
C HIS A 56 13.18 11.77 5.48
N PRO A 57 13.65 11.19 6.60
CA PRO A 57 14.37 9.92 6.59
C PRO A 57 13.43 8.71 6.58
N HIS A 58 13.87 7.65 5.91
CA HIS A 58 13.37 6.29 5.98
C HIS A 58 14.51 5.34 6.35
N LEU A 59 14.27 4.41 7.27
CA LEU A 59 15.26 3.43 7.73
C LEU A 59 14.58 2.10 8.04
N ALA A 60 15.18 1.00 7.58
CA ALA A 60 14.60 -0.34 7.66
C ALA A 60 13.19 -0.42 7.04
N GLU A 61 12.99 0.29 5.93
CA GLU A 61 11.70 0.45 5.27
C GLU A 61 11.80 0.25 3.76
N GLU A 62 10.70 -0.21 3.16
CA GLU A 62 10.47 -0.15 1.74
C GLU A 62 9.25 0.74 1.47
N VAL A 63 9.47 1.85 0.77
CA VAL A 63 8.46 2.86 0.47
C VAL A 63 8.10 2.77 -1.00
N VAL A 64 6.81 2.73 -1.28
CA VAL A 64 6.25 2.76 -2.62
C VAL A 64 5.40 4.00 -2.77
N ALA A 65 5.62 4.76 -3.85
CA ALA A 65 4.67 5.76 -4.30
C ALA A 65 4.16 5.44 -5.70
N TYR A 66 2.84 5.54 -5.90
CA TYR A 66 2.19 5.33 -7.20
C TYR A 66 1.35 6.54 -7.58
N VAL A 67 1.75 7.23 -8.66
CA VAL A 67 1.08 8.46 -9.12
C VAL A 67 -0.18 8.12 -9.90
N LEU A 68 -1.32 8.57 -9.39
CA LEU A 68 -2.65 8.31 -9.94
C LEU A 68 -3.09 9.42 -10.91
N ASP A 69 -2.80 10.69 -10.57
CA ASP A 69 -3.17 11.87 -11.35
C ASP A 69 -2.23 13.05 -11.07
N GLY A 70 -2.15 13.98 -12.01
CA GLY A 70 -1.26 15.13 -11.93
C GLY A 70 0.23 14.76 -11.99
N TYR A 71 1.09 15.68 -11.55
CA TYR A 71 2.55 15.50 -11.56
C TYR A 71 3.12 15.71 -10.16
N VAL A 72 4.01 14.81 -9.77
CA VAL A 72 4.64 14.80 -8.45
C VAL A 72 6.14 15.04 -8.63
N HIS A 73 6.70 15.98 -7.88
CA HIS A 73 8.12 16.21 -7.78
C HIS A 73 8.72 15.33 -6.68
N HIS A 74 9.69 14.51 -7.04
CA HIS A 74 10.52 13.75 -6.11
C HIS A 74 11.90 14.39 -5.99
N GLU A 75 12.38 14.51 -4.76
CA GLU A 75 13.74 14.92 -4.42
C GLU A 75 14.36 13.90 -3.46
N ASP A 76 15.61 13.49 -3.69
CA ASP A 76 16.36 12.64 -2.76
C ASP A 76 17.50 13.37 -2.05
N GLY A 77 18.04 12.76 -0.99
CA GLY A 77 19.13 13.31 -0.19
C GLY A 77 20.47 13.47 -0.93
N ARG A 78 20.58 13.04 -2.19
CA ARG A 78 21.73 13.29 -3.06
C ARG A 78 21.52 14.53 -3.94
N GLY A 79 20.36 15.18 -3.86
CA GLY A 79 19.96 16.30 -4.71
C GLY A 79 19.46 15.86 -6.09
N THR A 80 19.05 14.60 -6.25
CA THR A 80 18.42 14.14 -7.49
C THR A 80 16.98 14.59 -7.51
N HIS A 81 16.56 15.24 -8.61
CA HIS A 81 15.19 15.68 -8.82
C HIS A 81 14.56 14.90 -9.97
N THR A 82 13.36 14.38 -9.74
CA THR A 82 12.59 13.66 -10.78
C THR A 82 11.14 14.11 -10.77
N VAL A 83 10.58 14.36 -11.95
CA VAL A 83 9.14 14.60 -12.11
C VAL A 83 8.45 13.29 -12.46
N LEU A 84 7.52 12.87 -11.61
CA LEU A 84 6.72 11.67 -11.75
C LEU A 84 5.37 12.04 -12.38
N SER A 85 5.07 11.45 -13.54
CA SER A 85 3.79 11.59 -14.24
C SER A 85 2.79 10.50 -13.83
N PRO A 86 1.49 10.60 -14.19
CA PRO A 86 0.52 9.54 -13.91
C PRO A 86 1.01 8.18 -14.44
N GLY A 87 0.92 7.15 -13.60
CA GLY A 87 1.48 5.83 -13.89
C GLY A 87 2.90 5.60 -13.35
N SER A 88 3.61 6.65 -12.91
CA SER A 88 4.94 6.49 -12.31
C SER A 88 4.87 5.74 -10.98
N VAL A 89 5.86 4.88 -10.76
CA VAL A 89 6.08 4.08 -9.56
C VAL A 89 7.48 4.36 -9.03
N LEU A 90 7.55 4.93 -7.83
CA LEU A 90 8.76 5.09 -7.05
C LEU A 90 8.85 3.95 -6.03
N VAL A 91 9.99 3.27 -5.97
CA VAL A 91 10.33 2.31 -4.91
C VAL A 91 11.61 2.77 -4.24
N VAL A 92 11.56 2.99 -2.94
CA VAL A 92 12.73 3.27 -2.09
C VAL A 92 12.92 2.09 -1.16
N THR A 93 14.00 1.33 -1.33
CA THR A 93 14.40 0.27 -0.41
C THR A 93 15.49 0.85 0.48
N ALA A 94 15.14 1.19 1.73
CA ALA A 94 16.00 1.88 2.69
C ALA A 94 16.46 0.91 3.78
N HIS A 95 17.42 0.04 3.48
CA HIS A 95 18.07 -0.77 4.51
C HIS A 95 18.92 0.13 5.43
N ASP A 96 19.70 1.03 4.81
CA ASP A 96 20.27 2.21 5.46
C ASP A 96 19.37 3.43 5.26
N GLU A 97 19.64 4.51 6.01
CA GLU A 97 18.86 5.74 5.93
C GLU A 97 18.88 6.34 4.52
N ILE A 98 17.70 6.51 3.92
CA ILE A 98 17.49 7.34 2.74
C ILE A 98 16.60 8.51 3.15
N ARG A 99 16.96 9.72 2.71
CA ARG A 99 16.08 10.88 2.82
C ARG A 99 15.46 11.21 1.48
N HIS A 100 14.16 11.46 1.44
CA HIS A 100 13.50 11.96 0.24
C HIS A 100 12.26 12.80 0.57
N GLU A 101 11.69 13.43 -0.45
CA GLU A 101 10.41 14.13 -0.35
C GLU A 101 9.60 13.94 -1.64
N LEU A 102 8.28 13.91 -1.51
CA LEU A 102 7.32 13.99 -2.61
C LEU A 102 6.45 15.24 -2.43
N THR A 103 6.36 16.07 -3.45
CA THR A 103 5.51 17.27 -3.44
C THR A 103 4.77 17.41 -4.77
N MET A 104 3.69 18.18 -4.82
CA MET A 104 3.09 18.56 -6.10
C MET A 104 4.13 19.30 -6.97
N GLN A 105 4.21 18.95 -8.26
CA GLN A 105 5.12 19.61 -9.20
C GLN A 105 4.80 21.12 -9.29
N PRO A 106 5.79 22.02 -9.08
CA PRO A 106 5.54 23.47 -9.03
C PRO A 106 4.81 24.02 -10.26
N SER A 107 5.14 23.53 -11.46
CA SER A 107 4.52 23.97 -12.71
C SER A 107 3.05 23.54 -12.87
N GLN A 108 2.47 22.83 -11.91
CA GLN A 108 1.05 22.42 -11.90
C GLN A 108 0.24 23.14 -10.81
N GLU A 109 0.76 24.21 -10.22
CA GLU A 109 0.04 24.98 -9.21
C GLU A 109 -1.32 25.48 -9.72
N GLY A 110 -2.39 25.20 -8.98
CA GLY A 110 -3.78 25.39 -9.41
C GLY A 110 -4.47 24.15 -10.00
N ARG A 111 -3.77 23.02 -10.08
CA ARG A 111 -4.32 21.68 -10.39
C ARG A 111 -4.20 20.75 -9.18
N SER A 112 -4.73 19.53 -9.29
CA SER A 112 -4.52 18.48 -8.31
C SER A 112 -3.41 17.51 -8.73
N ALA A 113 -2.64 17.02 -7.76
CA ALA A 113 -1.82 15.83 -7.89
C ALA A 113 -2.31 14.79 -6.87
N ARG A 114 -2.31 13.53 -7.28
CA ARG A 114 -2.84 12.43 -6.48
C ARG A 114 -1.92 11.22 -6.57
N TRP A 115 -1.54 10.64 -5.43
CA TRP A 115 -0.72 9.44 -5.39
C TRP A 115 -1.03 8.57 -4.17
N LEU A 116 -0.67 7.29 -4.25
CA LEU A 116 -0.63 6.39 -3.10
C LEU A 116 0.78 6.38 -2.50
N SER A 117 0.87 6.19 -1.20
CA SER A 117 2.10 5.95 -0.44
C SER A 117 1.93 4.71 0.43
N ILE A 118 2.78 3.70 0.24
CA ILE A 118 2.77 2.44 0.98
C ILE A 118 4.12 2.29 1.65
N VAL A 119 4.15 2.04 2.96
CA VAL A 119 5.39 1.79 3.71
C VAL A 119 5.33 0.40 4.30
N LEU A 120 6.37 -0.38 4.03
CA LEU A 120 6.57 -1.71 4.57
C LEU A 120 7.84 -1.75 5.43
N ARG A 121 7.79 -2.43 6.58
CA ARG A 121 8.97 -2.66 7.42
C ARG A 121 9.83 -3.77 6.84
N LEU A 122 11.10 -3.47 6.59
CA LEU A 122 12.09 -4.48 6.21
C LEU A 122 12.43 -5.37 7.42
N PRO A 123 12.67 -6.68 7.20
CA PRO A 123 13.21 -7.56 8.23
C PRO A 123 14.61 -7.10 8.67
N TRP A 124 14.84 -7.12 9.98
CA TRP A 124 16.09 -6.66 10.61
C TRP A 124 17.17 -7.75 10.74
N HIS A 125 16.80 -9.02 10.46
CA HIS A 125 17.62 -10.21 10.70
C HIS A 125 17.94 -11.05 9.46
N THR A 126 17.39 -10.67 8.31
CA THR A 126 17.69 -11.34 7.04
C THR A 126 18.86 -10.68 6.35
N GLU A 127 19.29 -11.23 5.23
CA GLU A 127 20.24 -10.56 4.34
C GLU A 127 19.78 -9.12 4.06
N ALA A 128 20.74 -8.19 4.20
CA ALA A 128 20.50 -6.78 3.98
C ALA A 128 20.14 -6.53 2.51
N ALA A 129 18.91 -6.09 2.26
CA ALA A 129 18.55 -5.56 0.94
C ALA A 129 19.50 -4.42 0.58
N PRO A 130 19.92 -4.28 -0.69
CA PRO A 130 20.69 -3.11 -1.09
C PRO A 130 19.83 -1.85 -0.95
N THR A 131 20.42 -0.81 -0.35
CA THR A 131 19.82 0.52 -0.25
C THR A 131 19.69 1.14 -1.65
N THR A 132 18.46 1.30 -2.16
CA THR A 132 18.20 1.69 -3.56
C THR A 132 16.99 2.60 -3.73
N ILE A 133 17.00 3.36 -4.82
CA ILE A 133 15.85 4.12 -5.33
C ILE A 133 15.59 3.66 -6.76
N GLN A 134 14.34 3.34 -7.06
CA GLN A 134 13.87 2.90 -8.36
C GLN A 134 12.73 3.80 -8.80
N ILE A 135 12.78 4.34 -10.01
CA ILE A 135 11.66 5.05 -10.61
C ILE A 135 11.38 4.37 -11.95
N LYS A 136 10.17 3.85 -12.11
CA LYS A 136 9.69 3.12 -13.28
C LYS A 136 8.26 3.52 -13.56
N ASP A 137 7.75 3.18 -14.74
CA ASP A 137 6.32 3.23 -15.01
C ASP A 137 5.65 1.93 -14.56
N ALA A 138 4.38 2.00 -14.16
CA ALA A 138 3.53 0.83 -14.01
C ALA A 138 3.49 0.04 -15.34
N GLY A 139 3.27 -1.27 -15.27
CA GLY A 139 3.18 -2.12 -16.45
C GLY A 139 1.97 -1.81 -17.33
N ASP A 140 1.87 -2.54 -18.44
CA ASP A 140 0.81 -2.31 -19.41
C ASP A 140 -0.54 -2.81 -18.90
N ALA A 141 -1.57 -1.98 -19.07
CA ALA A 141 -2.91 -2.35 -18.67
C ALA A 141 -3.50 -3.38 -19.64
N THR A 142 -4.11 -4.42 -19.10
CA THR A 142 -4.71 -5.51 -19.88
C THR A 142 -6.19 -5.63 -19.54
N GLU A 143 -7.03 -5.73 -20.58
CA GLU A 143 -8.43 -6.08 -20.44
C GLU A 143 -8.58 -7.58 -20.10
N SER A 144 -9.36 -7.87 -19.07
CA SER A 144 -9.70 -9.20 -18.62
C SER A 144 -11.11 -9.57 -19.06
N LEU A 145 -11.34 -10.85 -19.34
CA LEU A 145 -12.65 -11.38 -19.75
C LEU A 145 -13.74 -11.20 -18.68
N ASP A 146 -13.35 -10.94 -17.44
CA ASP A 146 -14.26 -10.67 -16.31
C ASP A 146 -14.71 -9.19 -16.22
N GLY A 147 -14.49 -8.40 -17.27
CA GLY A 147 -14.97 -7.01 -17.33
C GLY A 147 -14.10 -6.00 -16.61
N THR A 148 -12.86 -6.37 -16.26
CA THR A 148 -11.89 -5.47 -15.60
C THR A 148 -10.72 -5.12 -16.51
N VAL A 149 -10.21 -3.89 -16.38
CA VAL A 149 -8.89 -3.48 -16.86
C VAL A 149 -7.93 -3.56 -15.68
N ARG A 150 -6.82 -4.28 -15.84
CA ARG A 150 -5.84 -4.49 -14.77
C ARG A 150 -4.49 -3.99 -15.18
N ARG A 151 -3.88 -3.18 -14.33
CA ARG A 151 -2.54 -2.65 -14.51
C ARG A 151 -1.64 -3.18 -13.40
N PRO A 152 -0.61 -3.98 -13.71
CA PRO A 152 0.38 -4.38 -12.73
C PRO A 152 1.25 -3.17 -12.37
N VAL A 153 1.31 -2.82 -11.10
CA VAL A 153 2.03 -1.63 -10.60
C VAL A 153 3.38 -2.02 -10.02
N ILE A 154 3.42 -3.09 -9.22
CA ILE A 154 4.64 -3.69 -8.66
C ILE A 154 4.49 -5.21 -8.75
N GLY A 155 5.59 -5.90 -9.02
CA GLY A 155 5.66 -7.36 -8.98
C GLY A 155 6.18 -7.95 -10.29
N PRO A 156 6.11 -9.29 -10.43
CA PRO A 156 6.68 -10.01 -11.58
C PRO A 156 6.11 -9.61 -12.94
N LEU A 157 4.88 -9.09 -12.97
CA LEU A 157 4.20 -8.62 -14.18
C LEU A 157 4.36 -7.10 -14.40
N ALA A 158 5.01 -6.39 -13.47
CA ALA A 158 5.26 -4.95 -13.55
C ALA A 158 6.73 -4.67 -13.91
N ARG A 159 7.05 -3.38 -14.07
CA ARG A 159 8.43 -2.92 -14.35
C ARG A 159 9.21 -2.63 -13.07
N ALA A 160 8.51 -2.32 -11.97
CA ALA A 160 9.08 -2.11 -10.64
C ALA A 160 8.95 -3.39 -9.80
N VAL A 161 9.99 -3.69 -9.04
CA VAL A 161 10.05 -4.82 -8.10
C VAL A 161 10.45 -4.31 -6.72
N THR A 162 10.08 -5.05 -5.69
CA THR A 162 10.37 -4.75 -4.29
C THR A 162 11.14 -5.89 -3.67
N PHE A 163 11.95 -5.60 -2.66
CA PHE A 163 12.68 -6.61 -1.90
C PHE A 163 11.73 -7.55 -1.16
N LEU A 164 10.64 -7.00 -0.58
CA LEU A 164 9.64 -7.77 0.15
C LEU A 164 8.69 -8.56 -0.75
N GLN A 165 8.88 -8.55 -2.07
CA GLN A 165 7.98 -9.20 -3.03
C GLN A 165 6.52 -8.71 -2.88
N LEU A 166 6.36 -7.41 -2.64
CA LEU A 166 5.09 -6.73 -2.76
C LEU A 166 4.59 -6.88 -4.21
N GLU A 167 3.33 -7.24 -4.37
CA GLU A 167 2.63 -7.17 -5.64
C GLU A 167 1.46 -6.22 -5.53
N CYS A 168 1.37 -5.30 -6.48
CA CYS A 168 0.34 -4.28 -6.55
C CYS A 168 -0.34 -4.33 -7.91
N THR A 169 -1.66 -4.30 -7.92
CA THR A 169 -2.47 -4.22 -9.14
C THR A 169 -3.53 -3.12 -8.99
N ASP A 170 -3.61 -2.26 -9.98
CA ASP A 170 -4.67 -1.27 -10.14
C ASP A 170 -5.76 -1.86 -11.06
N ILE A 171 -6.98 -1.99 -10.53
CA ILE A 171 -8.10 -2.72 -11.13
C ILE A 171 -9.25 -1.75 -11.36
N GLU A 172 -9.65 -1.55 -12.62
CA GLU A 172 -10.80 -0.75 -13.01
C GLU A 172 -11.90 -1.63 -13.60
N PHE A 173 -13.13 -1.47 -13.12
CA PHE A 173 -14.31 -2.13 -13.69
C PHE A 173 -14.78 -1.34 -14.91
N THR A 174 -14.89 -2.01 -16.05
CA THR A 174 -15.44 -1.44 -17.30
C THR A 174 -16.89 -1.86 -17.54
N HIS A 175 -17.33 -2.92 -16.87
CA HIS A 175 -18.66 -3.49 -16.91
C HIS A 175 -19.11 -3.82 -15.48
N GLU A 176 -20.41 -4.04 -15.31
CA GLU A 176 -20.89 -4.63 -14.06
C GLU A 176 -20.42 -6.08 -13.97
N ALA A 177 -19.67 -6.41 -12.92
CA ALA A 177 -19.07 -7.73 -12.77
C ALA A 177 -18.89 -8.14 -11.30
N ASP A 178 -18.96 -9.44 -11.07
CA ASP A 178 -18.45 -10.12 -9.87
C ASP A 178 -17.12 -10.78 -10.23
N VAL A 179 -16.06 -10.38 -9.52
CA VAL A 179 -14.68 -10.78 -9.79
C VAL A 179 -14.09 -11.38 -8.53
N SER A 180 -13.56 -12.60 -8.65
CA SER A 180 -12.80 -13.25 -7.58
C SER A 180 -11.31 -13.17 -7.89
N ILE A 181 -10.57 -12.33 -7.18
CA ILE A 181 -9.12 -12.24 -7.31
C ILE A 181 -8.48 -13.33 -6.43
N PRO A 182 -7.77 -14.32 -7.01
CA PRO A 182 -7.11 -15.36 -6.22
C PRO A 182 -5.97 -14.76 -5.38
N ILE A 183 -5.86 -15.20 -4.13
CA ILE A 183 -4.82 -14.78 -3.20
C ILE A 183 -4.16 -16.05 -2.64
N ASP A 184 -2.84 -16.12 -2.67
CA ASP A 184 -2.11 -17.15 -1.94
C ASP A 184 -2.29 -16.92 -0.43
N ARG A 185 -2.72 -17.95 0.30
CA ARG A 185 -2.93 -17.89 1.76
C ARG A 185 -1.67 -17.52 2.54
N LYS A 186 -0.49 -17.70 1.94
CA LYS A 186 0.80 -17.25 2.48
C LYS A 186 1.07 -15.76 2.26
N ARG A 187 0.09 -15.01 1.74
CA ARG A 187 0.16 -13.57 1.56
C ARG A 187 -0.92 -12.88 2.39
N ARG A 188 -0.58 -11.69 2.85
CA ARG A 188 -1.54 -10.74 3.40
C ARG A 188 -1.61 -9.52 2.49
N GLY A 189 -2.66 -8.73 2.60
CA GLY A 189 -2.84 -7.61 1.70
C GLY A 189 -3.88 -6.59 2.10
N ILE A 190 -3.99 -5.61 1.21
CA ILE A 190 -4.84 -4.42 1.29
C ILE A 190 -5.60 -4.31 -0.02
N ALA A 191 -6.91 -4.14 0.06
CA ALA A 191 -7.74 -3.68 -1.05
C ALA A 191 -8.24 -2.27 -0.72
N TYR A 192 -8.03 -1.31 -1.61
CA TYR A 192 -8.36 0.10 -1.37
C TYR A 192 -9.17 0.67 -2.53
N VAL A 193 -10.29 1.34 -2.26
CA VAL A 193 -11.17 1.91 -3.28
C VAL A 193 -10.68 3.29 -3.69
N LEU A 194 -10.10 3.35 -4.89
CA LEU A 194 -9.57 4.58 -5.49
C LEU A 194 -10.68 5.49 -6.03
N ARG A 195 -11.78 4.92 -6.51
CA ARG A 195 -12.88 5.68 -7.11
C ARG A 195 -14.14 4.83 -7.21
N GLY A 196 -15.29 5.48 -7.16
CA GLY A 196 -16.58 4.82 -7.34
C GLY A 196 -17.04 4.09 -6.08
N SER A 197 -18.01 3.21 -6.25
CA SER A 197 -18.57 2.38 -5.18
C SER A 197 -18.87 0.98 -5.68
N GLY A 198 -18.93 0.02 -4.76
CA GLY A 198 -19.08 -1.38 -5.06
C GLY A 198 -19.14 -2.22 -3.79
N MET A 199 -18.66 -3.46 -3.86
CA MET A 199 -18.56 -4.33 -2.70
C MET A 199 -17.22 -5.06 -2.65
N ILE A 200 -16.68 -5.21 -1.43
CA ILE A 200 -15.58 -6.12 -1.11
C ILE A 200 -16.14 -7.16 -0.13
N GLU A 201 -16.04 -8.45 -0.47
CA GLU A 201 -16.60 -9.55 0.35
C GLU A 201 -18.06 -9.30 0.76
N LYS A 202 -18.90 -8.88 -0.21
CA LYS A 202 -20.33 -8.53 -0.04
C LYS A 202 -20.61 -7.34 0.89
N LYS A 203 -19.60 -6.61 1.33
CA LYS A 203 -19.74 -5.39 2.13
C LYS A 203 -19.60 -4.19 1.21
N SER A 204 -20.57 -3.28 1.25
CA SER A 204 -20.55 -2.05 0.46
C SER A 204 -19.34 -1.19 0.80
N VAL A 205 -18.74 -0.62 -0.25
CA VAL A 205 -17.57 0.25 -0.18
C VAL A 205 -17.74 1.42 -1.12
N GLU A 206 -17.12 2.55 -0.76
CA GLU A 206 -16.99 3.74 -1.58
C GLU A 206 -15.54 4.25 -1.52
N MET A 207 -15.24 5.31 -2.28
CA MET A 207 -13.91 5.92 -2.32
C MET A 207 -13.37 6.18 -0.90
N GLY A 208 -12.11 5.82 -0.67
CA GLY A 208 -11.47 5.95 0.65
C GLY A 208 -11.72 4.78 1.61
N HIS A 209 -12.63 3.87 1.27
CA HIS A 209 -12.76 2.61 2.02
C HIS A 209 -11.70 1.61 1.57
N GLY A 210 -11.42 0.65 2.45
CA GLY A 210 -10.59 -0.49 2.09
C GLY A 210 -10.85 -1.70 2.97
N ALA A 211 -10.05 -2.73 2.73
CA ALA A 211 -10.05 -3.96 3.49
C ALA A 211 -8.64 -4.47 3.65
N LEU A 212 -8.35 -4.99 4.85
CA LEU A 212 -7.12 -5.69 5.15
C LEU A 212 -7.45 -7.16 5.28
N PHE A 213 -6.62 -8.02 4.69
CA PHE A 213 -6.90 -9.45 4.65
C PHE A 213 -5.63 -10.27 4.81
N GLU A 214 -5.76 -11.41 5.45
CA GLU A 214 -4.73 -12.44 5.54
C GLU A 214 -5.38 -13.82 5.61
N ASN A 215 -4.63 -14.86 5.24
CA ASN A 215 -5.12 -16.25 5.26
C ASN A 215 -6.44 -16.46 4.47
N VAL A 216 -6.65 -15.68 3.40
CA VAL A 216 -7.75 -15.83 2.44
C VAL A 216 -7.24 -16.49 1.17
N SER A 217 -8.08 -17.28 0.49
CA SER A 217 -7.73 -17.85 -0.82
C SER A 217 -8.14 -16.97 -2.00
N LYS A 218 -8.96 -15.95 -1.75
CA LYS A 218 -9.41 -14.98 -2.73
C LYS A 218 -9.97 -13.73 -2.05
N VAL A 219 -10.08 -12.64 -2.80
CA VAL A 219 -10.88 -11.45 -2.49
C VAL A 219 -11.97 -11.30 -3.55
N ALA A 220 -13.23 -11.32 -3.12
CA ALA A 220 -14.39 -11.10 -3.97
C ALA A 220 -14.69 -9.60 -4.08
N LEU A 221 -14.76 -9.11 -5.32
CA LEU A 221 -15.07 -7.73 -5.68
C LEU A 221 -16.32 -7.72 -6.55
N TYR A 222 -17.24 -6.81 -6.26
CA TYR A 222 -18.34 -6.50 -7.16
C TYR A 222 -18.33 -5.01 -7.46
N GLY A 223 -18.48 -4.65 -8.72
CA GLY A 223 -18.43 -3.26 -9.16
C GLY A 223 -19.19 -3.02 -10.44
N SER A 224 -19.67 -1.79 -10.58
CA SER A 224 -20.19 -1.23 -11.83
C SER A 224 -19.08 -0.45 -12.55
N PRO A 225 -19.28 -0.05 -13.84
CA PRO A 225 -18.29 0.72 -14.58
C PRO A 225 -17.80 1.96 -13.82
N GLY A 226 -16.48 2.13 -13.73
CA GLY A 226 -15.84 3.24 -13.03
C GLY A 226 -15.48 2.98 -11.56
N LEU A 227 -15.85 1.83 -10.99
CA LEU A 227 -15.20 1.36 -9.74
C LEU A 227 -13.73 1.08 -10.02
N ARG A 228 -12.83 1.67 -9.23
CA ARG A 228 -11.39 1.43 -9.29
C ARG A 228 -10.87 1.01 -7.92
N VAL A 229 -10.19 -0.13 -7.87
CA VAL A 229 -9.65 -0.73 -6.65
C VAL A 229 -8.16 -0.98 -6.82
N PHE A 230 -7.37 -0.54 -5.84
CA PHE A 230 -5.95 -0.88 -5.73
C PHE A 230 -5.78 -2.08 -4.80
N LEU A 231 -5.12 -3.12 -5.28
CA LEU A 231 -4.84 -4.34 -4.52
C LEU A 231 -3.34 -4.46 -4.28
N ALA A 232 -2.93 -4.53 -3.02
CA ALA A 232 -1.54 -4.73 -2.60
C ALA A 232 -1.43 -6.00 -1.77
N THR A 233 -0.45 -6.85 -2.06
CA THR A 233 -0.24 -8.10 -1.33
C THR A 233 1.24 -8.37 -1.14
N VAL A 234 1.60 -8.96 -0.01
CA VAL A 234 2.99 -9.26 0.36
C VAL A 234 3.03 -10.64 1.01
N PRO A 235 4.06 -11.47 0.73
CA PRO A 235 4.28 -12.69 1.50
C PRO A 235 4.31 -12.42 3.00
N VAL A 236 3.68 -13.30 3.76
CA VAL A 236 3.83 -13.35 5.20
C VAL A 236 5.26 -13.84 5.48
N VAL A 237 6.04 -13.03 6.20
CA VAL A 237 7.35 -13.45 6.70
C VAL A 237 7.09 -14.36 7.91
N GLU A 238 7.38 -15.66 7.77
CA GLU A 238 7.34 -16.60 8.91
C GLU A 238 8.37 -16.17 9.96
N GLY A 239 7.91 -15.74 11.13
CA GLY A 239 8.80 -15.27 12.20
C GLY A 239 8.17 -14.29 13.17
N ARG A 240 7.01 -14.63 13.71
CA ARG A 240 6.49 -14.02 14.94
C ARG A 240 5.71 -15.09 15.70
N GLU A 241 6.44 -15.97 16.39
CA GLU A 241 5.94 -16.34 17.70
C GLU A 241 6.05 -15.06 18.52
N ASP A 242 4.91 -14.44 18.84
CA ASP A 242 4.84 -13.50 19.95
C ASP A 242 5.17 -14.32 21.21
N THR A 243 6.46 -14.51 21.49
CA THR A 243 6.90 -14.96 22.80
C THR A 243 6.62 -13.81 23.76
N ASP A 244 5.46 -13.90 24.39
CA ASP A 244 5.11 -13.14 25.58
C ASP A 244 6.25 -13.30 26.60
N PRO A 245 7.01 -12.24 26.92
CA PRO A 245 8.15 -12.35 27.82
C PRO A 245 7.71 -12.61 29.27
N ASP A 246 6.40 -12.58 29.59
CA ASP A 246 5.91 -12.73 30.96
C ASP A 246 5.44 -14.17 31.31
N ALA A 247 5.45 -15.11 30.36
CA ALA A 247 4.98 -16.48 30.61
C ALA A 247 5.96 -17.39 31.38
N THR A 248 7.14 -16.92 31.78
CA THR A 248 8.16 -17.76 32.47
C THR A 248 8.37 -17.44 33.95
N ARG A 249 7.50 -16.63 34.58
CA ARG A 249 7.60 -16.36 36.02
C ARG A 249 6.48 -17.02 36.82
N GLY A 250 6.47 -18.33 36.82
CA GLY A 250 5.54 -19.08 37.66
C GLY A 250 5.74 -20.57 37.64
N ASP A 251 6.91 -21.07 38.06
CA ASP A 251 7.00 -22.24 38.95
C ASP A 251 8.45 -22.47 39.40
N ARG A 252 8.76 -22.10 40.65
CA ARG A 252 9.84 -22.73 41.43
C ARG A 252 9.37 -22.78 42.87
N GLY A 253 8.54 -23.76 43.17
CA GLY A 253 8.43 -24.29 44.53
C GLY A 253 9.73 -24.98 44.93
N VAL A 254 10.30 -24.53 46.06
CA VAL A 254 10.76 -25.37 47.20
C VAL A 254 10.50 -24.56 48.45
#